data_AF-A0A2S2QKG9-F1
#
_entry.id   AF-A0A2S2QKG9-F1
#
_cell.length_a   1.000
_cell.length_b   1.000
_cell.length_c   1.000
_cell.angle_alpha   90.00
_cell.angle_beta   90.00
_cell.angle_gamma   90.00
#
_symmetry.space_group_name_H-M   'P 1'
#
loop_
_entity.id
_entity.type
_entity.pdbx_description
1 polymer ?
#
loop_
_entity_poly.entity_id
_entity_poly.type
_entity_poly.pdbx_seq_one_letter_code
_entity_poly.pdbx_strand_id
1 'polypeptide(L)'
;MIKQVFKSLPDNKPISGLCIVEDLSKCPAGYTPISKTHDQDSDADLHSLTWKESVFMGKKIGRYLCLSKTEGISDYIVVNIDIINEKDGPPDGYCLISKTIDSDQKAWRKRQLCYKLTRKSQAPYAITDIILLSRSKKAPSGFNLVGDLNGLTLCYKTSAQSPANGPIPPLTYSIAPTPPLPTDNFPNCNGLKGSLPSLDSSTNALCHDYDRLVSLKPTRPAPKLPPSYSTSNYSTINSYQSLEGIPFILNQNIVMENKSILKDIPEIKKKTLEDLDLEYNYSFEQERQV
;
A
#
# COMPACT_ATOMS: atom_id res chain seq x y z
N MET A 1 -7.37 -26.18 25.09
CA MET A 1 -7.12 -24.93 25.85
C MET A 1 -5.77 -24.31 25.41
N ILE A 2 -5.60 -24.01 24.11
CA ILE A 2 -4.29 -23.62 23.50
C ILE A 2 -4.31 -22.17 22.98
N LYS A 3 -5.48 -21.49 23.01
CA LYS A 3 -5.66 -20.15 22.45
C LYS A 3 -5.14 -19.00 23.33
N GLN A 4 -4.70 -19.26 24.56
CA GLN A 4 -4.25 -18.19 25.47
C GLN A 4 -2.74 -17.91 25.43
N VAL A 5 -1.93 -18.78 24.82
CA VAL A 5 -0.46 -18.64 24.89
C VAL A 5 0.11 -17.74 23.78
N PHE A 6 -0.61 -17.56 22.66
CA PHE A 6 -0.19 -16.67 21.56
C PHE A 6 -0.35 -15.15 21.85
N LYS A 7 -0.94 -14.78 23.00
CA LYS A 7 -1.02 -13.37 23.45
C LYS A 7 0.24 -12.87 24.16
N SER A 8 1.30 -13.67 24.24
CA SER A 8 2.51 -13.35 25.01
C SER A 8 3.59 -12.62 24.21
N LEU A 9 3.42 -12.46 22.89
CA LEU A 9 4.35 -11.71 22.04
C LEU A 9 3.69 -10.43 21.52
N PRO A 10 4.40 -9.29 21.49
CA PRO A 10 3.87 -8.07 20.89
C PRO A 10 3.59 -8.33 19.42
N ASP A 11 2.32 -8.23 19.02
CA ASP A 11 1.91 -8.35 17.63
C ASP A 11 2.36 -7.10 16.86
N ASN A 12 3.57 -7.17 16.31
CA ASN A 12 4.18 -6.11 15.51
C ASN A 12 3.72 -6.13 14.04
N LYS A 13 2.66 -6.89 13.70
CA LYS A 13 2.14 -6.88 12.34
C LYS A 13 1.53 -5.50 12.03
N PRO A 14 1.81 -4.93 10.84
CA PRO A 14 1.23 -3.66 10.42
C PRO A 14 -0.29 -3.67 10.41
N ILE A 15 -0.89 -2.55 10.80
CA ILE A 15 -2.30 -2.28 10.57
C ILE A 15 -2.51 -2.03 9.08
N SER A 16 -3.42 -2.79 8.48
CA SER A 16 -3.78 -2.71 7.05
C SER A 16 -5.16 -2.09 6.82
N GLY A 17 -6.01 -2.03 7.84
CA GLY A 17 -7.36 -1.47 7.74
C GLY A 17 -7.80 -0.77 9.02
N LEU A 18 -8.58 0.30 8.84
CA LEU A 18 -9.26 1.05 9.90
C LEU A 18 -10.73 1.23 9.51
N CYS A 19 -11.63 1.05 10.48
CA CYS A 19 -13.04 1.39 10.30
C CYS A 19 -13.65 1.82 11.64
N ILE A 20 -14.88 2.33 11.60
CA ILE A 20 -15.62 2.73 12.80
C ILE A 20 -16.94 2.00 12.85
N VAL A 21 -17.31 1.55 14.03
CA VAL A 21 -18.59 0.90 14.30
C VAL A 21 -19.38 1.69 15.34
N GLU A 22 -20.69 1.63 15.23
CA GLU A 22 -21.59 2.10 16.28
C GLU A 22 -21.79 1.04 17.37
N ASP A 23 -22.00 -0.20 16.95
CA ASP A 23 -22.21 -1.34 17.84
C ASP A 23 -21.00 -2.27 17.85
N LEU A 24 -20.39 -2.46 19.02
CA LEU A 24 -19.25 -3.37 19.22
C LEU A 24 -19.55 -4.82 18.81
N SER A 25 -20.81 -5.24 18.91
CA SER A 25 -21.24 -6.59 18.51
C SER A 25 -21.28 -6.77 16.98
N LYS A 26 -21.33 -5.67 16.22
CA LYS A 26 -21.33 -5.64 14.76
C LYS A 26 -19.95 -5.35 14.16
N CYS A 27 -18.89 -5.53 14.94
CA CYS A 27 -17.53 -5.40 14.43
C CYS A 27 -17.30 -6.37 13.25
N PRO A 28 -16.83 -5.89 12.09
CA PRO A 28 -16.56 -6.76 10.96
C PRO A 28 -15.56 -7.87 11.29
N ALA A 29 -15.69 -9.01 10.61
CA ALA A 29 -14.74 -10.10 10.76
C ALA A 29 -13.31 -9.64 10.40
N GLY A 30 -12.32 -10.08 11.19
CA GLY A 30 -10.92 -9.68 11.00
C GLY A 30 -10.58 -8.28 11.56
N TYR A 31 -11.56 -7.55 12.11
CA TYR A 31 -11.32 -6.30 12.84
C TYR A 31 -11.42 -6.52 14.36
N THR A 32 -10.64 -5.74 15.09
CA THR A 32 -10.64 -5.71 16.57
C THR A 32 -11.02 -4.30 17.02
N PRO A 33 -12.13 -4.13 17.77
CA PRO A 33 -12.55 -2.82 18.24
C PRO A 33 -11.75 -2.37 19.46
N ILE A 34 -11.40 -1.09 19.51
CA ILE A 34 -10.87 -0.42 20.70
C ILE A 34 -12.07 0.02 21.54
N SER A 35 -12.54 -0.84 22.44
CA SER A 35 -13.70 -0.56 23.30
C SER A 35 -13.33 0.13 24.61
N LYS A 36 -12.06 0.07 25.02
CA LYS A 36 -11.57 0.60 26.29
C LYS A 36 -10.30 1.40 26.13
N THR A 37 -10.12 2.41 26.99
CA THR A 37 -8.89 3.19 27.06
C THR A 37 -7.79 2.39 27.75
N HIS A 38 -6.56 2.58 27.30
CA HIS A 38 -5.40 1.81 27.79
C HIS A 38 -5.00 2.18 29.22
N ASP A 39 -5.32 3.39 29.69
CA ASP A 39 -4.90 3.89 31.01
C ASP A 39 -5.86 3.53 32.15
N GLN A 40 -7.17 3.68 31.94
CA GLN A 40 -8.19 3.54 32.98
C GLN A 40 -9.23 2.45 32.71
N ASP A 41 -9.08 1.69 31.61
CA ASP A 41 -10.10 0.75 31.13
C ASP A 41 -11.50 1.37 30.98
N SER A 42 -11.55 2.69 30.78
CA SER A 42 -12.79 3.46 30.58
C SER A 42 -13.32 3.32 29.16
N ASP A 43 -14.60 3.59 28.93
CA ASP A 43 -15.22 3.49 27.61
C ASP A 43 -14.51 4.36 26.57
N ALA A 44 -14.08 3.76 25.46
CA ALA A 44 -13.31 4.43 24.40
C ALA A 44 -14.22 5.00 23.28
N ASP A 45 -15.36 5.56 23.66
CA ASP A 45 -16.32 6.16 22.74
C ASP A 45 -15.77 7.47 22.14
N LEU A 46 -15.54 7.46 20.83
CA LEU A 46 -15.01 8.58 20.07
C LEU A 46 -16.05 9.64 19.70
N HIS A 47 -17.33 9.36 19.89
CA HIS A 47 -18.40 10.31 19.59
C HIS A 47 -18.72 11.23 20.77
N SER A 48 -18.41 10.81 21.99
CA SER A 48 -18.89 11.47 23.19
C SER A 48 -18.25 12.84 23.44
N LEU A 49 -19.12 13.85 23.47
CA LEU A 49 -18.96 15.22 23.97
C LEU A 49 -18.23 15.45 25.30
N THR A 50 -18.25 14.44 26.17
CA THR A 50 -18.45 14.45 27.64
C THR A 50 -19.82 13.91 28.03
N TRP A 51 -19.84 13.11 29.11
CA TRP A 51 -21.02 12.53 29.77
C TRP A 51 -22.25 13.46 29.92
N LYS A 52 -22.03 14.78 30.01
CA LYS A 52 -23.10 15.78 30.12
C LYS A 52 -24.03 15.84 28.91
N GLU A 53 -23.54 15.60 27.71
CA GLU A 53 -24.36 15.68 26.48
C GLU A 53 -25.21 14.42 26.28
N SER A 54 -24.74 13.26 26.75
CA SER A 54 -25.47 11.98 26.69
C SER A 54 -26.71 11.93 27.60
N VAL A 55 -26.71 12.69 28.70
CA VAL A 55 -27.81 12.67 29.69
C VAL A 55 -29.04 13.43 29.17
N PHE A 56 -28.86 14.44 28.31
CA PHE A 56 -29.96 15.27 27.84
C PHE A 56 -30.79 14.65 26.72
N MET A 57 -30.22 13.73 25.93
CA MET A 57 -30.88 13.15 24.74
C MET A 57 -31.30 11.67 24.90
N GLY A 58 -31.00 11.01 26.02
CA GLY A 58 -31.45 9.65 26.33
C GLY A 58 -30.97 8.53 25.40
N LYS A 59 -30.27 8.86 24.31
CA LYS A 59 -29.69 7.92 23.34
C LYS A 59 -28.17 8.00 23.40
N LYS A 60 -27.54 6.92 23.87
CA LYS A 60 -26.08 6.76 23.80
C LYS A 60 -25.71 6.39 22.36
N ILE A 61 -25.14 7.33 21.63
CA ILE A 61 -24.58 7.11 20.29
C ILE A 61 -23.09 6.87 20.48
N GLY A 62 -22.67 5.60 20.45
CA GLY A 62 -21.27 5.21 20.57
C GLY A 62 -20.58 5.15 19.21
N ARG A 63 -19.30 5.51 19.14
CA ARG A 63 -18.45 5.28 17.96
C ARG A 63 -17.12 4.69 18.40
N TYR A 64 -16.80 3.51 17.91
CA TYR A 64 -15.60 2.76 18.29
C TYR A 64 -14.70 2.54 17.08
N LEU A 65 -13.42 2.90 17.22
CA LEU A 65 -12.41 2.64 16.21
C LEU A 65 -12.07 1.15 16.21
N CYS A 66 -12.00 0.56 15.02
CA CYS A 66 -11.70 -0.84 14.80
C CYS A 66 -10.45 -0.97 13.93
N LEU A 67 -9.56 -1.86 14.34
CA LEU A 67 -8.26 -2.10 13.69
C LEU A 67 -8.26 -3.46 13.01
N SER A 68 -7.70 -3.54 11.81
CA SER A 68 -7.37 -4.83 11.20
C SER A 68 -5.92 -4.89 10.76
N LYS A 69 -5.34 -6.08 10.94
CA LYS A 69 -4.00 -6.44 10.47
C LYS A 69 -4.05 -7.52 9.37
N THR A 70 -5.25 -7.93 8.97
CA THR A 70 -5.48 -8.94 7.92
C THR A 70 -6.35 -8.37 6.81
N GLU A 71 -7.34 -7.56 7.17
CA GLU A 71 -8.26 -6.89 6.26
C GLU A 71 -7.73 -5.51 5.86
N GLY A 72 -8.16 -5.04 4.70
CA GLY A 72 -7.80 -3.74 4.14
C GLY A 72 -7.51 -3.81 2.65
N ILE A 73 -6.88 -2.76 2.13
CA ILE A 73 -6.43 -2.74 0.74
C ILE A 73 -5.17 -3.61 0.64
N SER A 74 -5.19 -4.60 -0.26
CA SER A 74 -4.06 -5.53 -0.45
C SER A 74 -2.76 -4.77 -0.70
N ASP A 75 -1.69 -5.19 -0.04
CA ASP A 75 -0.35 -4.58 -0.09
C ASP A 75 -0.24 -3.14 0.41
N TYR A 76 -1.29 -2.57 1.00
CA TYR A 76 -1.22 -1.27 1.69
C TYR A 76 -1.22 -1.45 3.21
N ILE A 77 -0.52 -0.53 3.87
CA ILE A 77 -0.43 -0.45 5.34
C ILE A 77 -0.57 0.99 5.79
N VAL A 78 -1.07 1.17 7.00
CA VAL A 78 -1.19 2.46 7.64
C VAL A 78 0.19 2.93 8.10
N VAL A 79 0.64 4.06 7.55
CA VAL A 79 1.95 4.63 7.88
C VAL A 79 1.86 5.85 8.78
N ASN A 80 0.77 6.61 8.70
CA ASN A 80 0.58 7.78 9.52
C ASN A 80 -0.89 8.00 9.88
N ILE A 81 -1.13 8.66 11.01
CA ILE A 81 -2.45 9.02 11.52
C ILE A 81 -2.36 10.45 12.06
N ASP A 82 -3.37 11.25 11.76
CA ASP A 82 -3.48 12.61 12.25
C ASP A 82 -4.94 12.94 12.61
N ILE A 83 -5.13 14.02 13.37
CA ILE A 83 -6.44 14.50 13.82
C ILE A 83 -6.70 15.87 13.19
N ILE A 84 -7.79 15.94 12.43
CA ILE A 84 -8.27 17.18 11.83
C ILE A 84 -9.64 17.55 12.39
N ASN A 85 -10.09 18.79 12.14
CA ASN A 85 -11.47 19.13 12.44
C ASN A 85 -12.40 18.41 11.44
N GLU A 86 -13.61 18.11 11.86
CA GLU A 86 -14.57 17.37 11.05
C GLU A 86 -14.93 18.10 9.73
N LYS A 87 -14.90 19.43 9.76
CA LYS A 87 -15.23 20.27 8.60
C LYS A 87 -14.04 20.49 7.65
N ASP A 88 -12.84 20.15 8.07
CA ASP A 88 -11.63 20.39 7.30
C ASP A 88 -11.40 19.23 6.32
N GLY A 89 -10.81 19.52 5.16
CA GLY A 89 -10.37 18.50 4.22
C GLY A 89 -9.16 17.70 4.76
N PRO A 90 -8.99 16.43 4.36
CA PRO A 90 -7.81 15.68 4.75
C PRO A 90 -6.55 16.28 4.10
N PRO A 91 -5.39 16.22 4.76
CA PRO A 91 -4.11 16.56 4.13
C PRO A 91 -3.83 15.65 2.93
N ASP A 92 -2.92 16.08 2.06
CA ASP A 92 -2.57 15.34 0.84
C ASP A 92 -2.13 13.90 1.14
N GLY A 93 -2.81 12.95 0.48
CA GLY A 93 -2.57 11.52 0.62
C GLY A 93 -3.16 10.88 1.88
N TYR A 94 -3.97 11.61 2.67
CA TYR A 94 -4.72 11.05 3.79
C TYR A 94 -6.15 10.65 3.37
N CYS A 95 -6.63 9.57 3.96
CA CYS A 95 -7.97 9.05 3.83
C CYS A 95 -8.80 9.41 5.07
N LEU A 96 -10.12 9.53 4.88
CA LEU A 96 -11.09 9.77 5.94
C LEU A 96 -12.03 8.58 6.11
N ILE A 97 -12.49 8.39 7.34
CA ILE A 97 -13.55 7.42 7.68
C ILE A 97 -14.83 8.20 7.90
N SER A 98 -15.61 8.50 6.86
CA SER A 98 -16.76 9.41 7.00
C SER A 98 -17.95 8.80 7.76
N LYS A 99 -18.13 7.49 7.66
CA LYS A 99 -19.32 6.79 8.17
C LYS A 99 -18.97 5.50 8.91
N THR A 100 -19.90 5.06 9.75
CA THR A 100 -19.84 3.77 10.42
C THR A 100 -20.07 2.64 9.42
N ILE A 101 -19.31 1.56 9.54
CA ILE A 101 -19.41 0.42 8.62
C ILE A 101 -20.67 -0.43 8.86
N ASP A 102 -21.22 -0.41 10.07
CA ASP A 102 -22.35 -1.24 10.49
C ASP A 102 -23.72 -0.56 10.32
N SER A 103 -23.78 0.77 10.42
CA SER A 103 -25.05 1.52 10.43
C SER A 103 -25.12 2.67 9.41
N ASP A 104 -24.07 2.89 8.61
CA ASP A 104 -23.93 3.99 7.64
C ASP A 104 -24.19 5.38 8.26
N GLN A 105 -24.01 5.51 9.57
CA GLN A 105 -24.18 6.76 10.30
C GLN A 105 -22.92 7.60 10.24
N LYS A 106 -23.04 8.90 10.47
CA LYS A 106 -21.89 9.79 10.59
C LYS A 106 -20.93 9.30 11.67
N ALA A 107 -19.64 9.17 11.33
CA ALA A 107 -18.63 8.61 12.24
C ALA A 107 -18.11 9.62 13.28
N TRP A 108 -18.13 10.91 12.96
CA TRP A 108 -17.46 11.97 13.73
C TRP A 108 -18.38 13.18 14.00
N ARG A 109 -17.98 14.04 14.95
CA ARG A 109 -18.75 15.22 15.37
C ARG A 109 -17.98 16.55 15.43
N LYS A 110 -16.78 16.55 16.01
CA LYS A 110 -15.97 17.79 16.18
C LYS A 110 -14.60 17.61 15.59
N ARG A 111 -13.90 16.57 16.05
CA ARG A 111 -12.63 16.11 15.48
C ARG A 111 -12.79 14.74 14.87
N GLN A 112 -12.01 14.49 13.83
CA GLN A 112 -11.99 13.22 13.12
C GLN A 112 -10.56 12.74 12.91
N LEU A 113 -10.40 11.42 12.88
CA LEU A 113 -9.16 10.77 12.52
C LEU A 113 -9.03 10.73 11.00
N CYS A 114 -7.85 11.08 10.50
CA CYS A 114 -7.42 10.83 9.13
C CYS A 114 -6.16 9.96 9.15
N TYR A 115 -5.94 9.16 8.11
CA TYR A 115 -4.82 8.24 8.05
C TYR A 115 -4.24 8.11 6.65
N LYS A 116 -2.93 7.87 6.57
CA LYS A 116 -2.20 7.69 5.31
C LYS A 116 -1.89 6.22 5.08
N LEU A 117 -2.21 5.75 3.88
CA LEU A 117 -1.85 4.41 3.40
C LEU A 117 -0.67 4.49 2.43
N THR A 118 0.27 3.56 2.57
CA THR A 118 1.39 3.38 1.63
C THR A 118 1.55 1.90 1.33
N ARG A 119 2.09 1.58 0.16
CA ARG A 119 2.44 0.20 -0.19
C ARG A 119 3.48 -0.36 0.78
N LYS A 120 3.33 -1.62 1.17
CA LYS A 120 4.25 -2.34 2.08
C LYS A 120 5.70 -2.29 1.60
N SER A 121 5.93 -2.36 0.30
CA SER A 121 7.28 -2.31 -0.30
C SER A 121 7.96 -0.94 -0.20
N GLN A 122 7.20 0.13 -0.01
CA GLN A 122 7.69 1.52 -0.01
C GLN A 122 7.65 2.18 1.37
N ALA A 123 7.02 1.54 2.35
CA ALA A 123 6.86 2.09 3.69
C ALA A 123 8.09 1.75 4.54
N PRO A 124 8.88 2.73 5.02
CA PRO A 124 10.01 2.46 5.92
C PRO A 124 9.56 2.10 7.35
N TYR A 125 8.36 2.53 7.73
CA TYR A 125 7.72 2.22 9.00
C TYR A 125 6.23 1.98 8.78
N ALA A 126 5.61 1.27 9.72
CA ALA A 126 4.18 1.05 9.74
C ALA A 126 3.64 1.23 11.16
N ILE A 127 2.39 1.64 11.26
CA ILE A 127 1.67 1.65 12.53
C ILE A 127 1.25 0.22 12.85
N THR A 128 1.59 -0.25 14.04
CA THR A 128 1.31 -1.62 14.51
C THR A 128 0.24 -1.67 15.58
N ASP A 129 0.05 -0.56 16.32
CA ASP A 129 -0.92 -0.48 17.40
C ASP A 129 -1.45 0.94 17.56
N ILE A 130 -2.70 1.07 18.01
CA ILE A 130 -3.38 2.34 18.27
C ILE A 130 -4.10 2.21 19.60
N ILE A 131 -3.87 3.18 20.48
CA ILE A 131 -4.47 3.23 21.81
C ILE A 131 -5.13 4.58 22.05
N LEU A 132 -6.14 4.57 22.93
CA LEU A 132 -6.82 5.75 23.43
C LEU A 132 -6.58 5.88 24.93
N LEU A 133 -6.38 7.11 25.42
CA LEU A 133 -6.20 7.41 26.85
C LEU A 133 -7.30 8.39 27.29
N SER A 134 -7.92 8.18 28.45
CA SER A 134 -8.97 9.08 28.94
C SER A 134 -8.44 10.22 29.81
N ARG A 135 -7.37 9.99 30.58
CA ARG A 135 -6.83 10.98 31.52
C ARG A 135 -5.44 11.45 31.14
N SER A 136 -4.57 10.51 30.73
CA SER A 136 -3.19 10.87 30.41
C SER A 136 -3.13 11.67 29.09
N LYS A 137 -2.42 12.80 29.13
CA LYS A 137 -2.02 13.56 27.93
C LYS A 137 -0.59 13.23 27.48
N LYS A 138 0.09 12.32 28.19
CA LYS A 138 1.42 11.82 27.84
C LYS A 138 1.30 10.41 27.26
N ALA A 139 1.96 10.19 26.12
CA ALA A 139 2.01 8.87 25.50
C ALA A 139 2.80 7.87 26.39
N PRO A 140 2.32 6.63 26.55
CA PRO A 140 3.07 5.54 27.18
C PRO A 140 4.38 5.23 26.43
N SER A 141 5.29 4.52 27.09
CA SER A 141 6.58 4.13 26.49
C SER A 141 6.38 3.36 25.18
N GLY A 142 7.06 3.78 24.12
CA GLY A 142 6.97 3.18 22.79
C GLY A 142 5.77 3.63 21.94
N PHE A 143 4.92 4.52 22.46
CA PHE A 143 3.83 5.13 21.69
C PHE A 143 4.15 6.60 21.38
N ASN A 144 3.74 7.04 20.20
CA ASN A 144 3.76 8.43 19.76
C ASN A 144 2.40 9.06 20.06
N LEU A 145 2.42 10.30 20.55
CA LEU A 145 1.23 11.10 20.81
C LEU A 145 0.75 11.76 19.51
N VAL A 146 -0.52 11.59 19.15
CA VAL A 146 -1.15 12.31 18.02
C VAL A 146 -1.82 13.58 18.53
N GLY A 147 -2.71 13.44 19.53
CA GLY A 147 -3.43 14.57 20.09
C GLY A 147 -4.78 14.20 20.68
N ASP A 148 -5.58 15.23 20.97
CA ASP A 148 -6.93 15.09 21.52
C ASP A 148 -7.97 14.86 20.41
N LEU A 149 -8.71 13.76 20.55
CA LEU A 149 -9.81 13.31 19.71
C LEU A 149 -11.06 13.17 20.58
N ASN A 150 -11.88 14.22 20.62
CA ASN A 150 -13.16 14.29 21.34
C ASN A 150 -13.04 13.91 22.83
N GLY A 151 -12.02 14.44 23.52
CA GLY A 151 -11.81 14.20 24.97
C GLY A 151 -10.99 12.95 25.29
N LEU A 152 -10.70 12.10 24.31
CA LEU A 152 -9.72 11.02 24.41
C LEU A 152 -8.40 11.44 23.77
N THR A 153 -7.28 10.95 24.29
CA THR A 153 -5.96 11.16 23.70
C THR A 153 -5.62 9.97 22.80
N LEU A 154 -5.38 10.22 21.52
CA LEU A 154 -4.97 9.20 20.55
C LEU A 154 -3.45 9.07 20.53
N CYS A 155 -2.97 7.84 20.66
CA CYS A 155 -1.56 7.49 20.51
C CYS A 155 -1.41 6.27 19.59
N TYR A 156 -0.29 6.18 18.89
CA TYR A 156 0.02 5.01 18.04
C TYR A 156 1.44 4.52 18.27
N LYS A 157 1.67 3.23 17.97
CA LYS A 157 3.00 2.62 17.96
C LYS A 157 3.40 2.35 16.52
N THR A 158 4.66 2.65 16.19
CA THR A 158 5.26 2.34 14.90
C THR A 158 6.33 1.26 15.03
N SER A 159 6.49 0.46 13.99
CA SER A 159 7.66 -0.41 13.81
C SER A 159 8.31 -0.14 12.47
N ALA A 160 9.65 -0.25 12.43
CA ALA A 160 10.37 -0.28 11.17
C ALA A 160 9.87 -1.46 10.33
N GLN A 161 9.69 -1.23 9.04
CA GLN A 161 9.44 -2.30 8.08
C GLN A 161 10.78 -2.65 7.44
N SER A 162 11.16 -3.93 7.50
CA SER A 162 12.22 -4.41 6.63
C SER A 162 11.74 -4.26 5.19
N PRO A 163 12.52 -3.65 4.28
CA PRO A 163 12.22 -3.71 2.87
C PRO A 163 11.98 -5.17 2.50
N ALA A 164 10.96 -5.46 1.69
CA ALA A 164 10.69 -6.81 1.19
C ALA A 164 11.86 -7.39 0.36
N ASN A 165 12.91 -6.61 0.14
CA ASN A 165 14.23 -7.07 -0.24
C ASN A 165 14.96 -7.59 1.01
N GLY A 166 14.56 -8.75 1.49
CA GLY A 166 15.46 -9.54 2.34
C GLY A 166 16.79 -9.73 1.59
N PRO A 167 17.93 -9.84 2.29
CA PRO A 167 19.18 -10.20 1.64
C PRO A 167 18.94 -11.50 0.89
N ILE A 168 19.20 -11.49 -0.43
CA ILE A 168 19.42 -12.70 -1.19
C ILE A 168 20.43 -13.50 -0.34
N PRO A 169 20.16 -14.74 0.09
CA PRO A 169 21.17 -15.51 0.79
C PRO A 169 22.42 -15.49 -0.11
N PRO A 170 23.60 -15.11 0.41
CA PRO A 170 24.80 -15.09 -0.41
C PRO A 170 24.92 -16.49 -1.02
N LEU A 171 24.81 -16.56 -2.34
CA LEU A 171 25.10 -17.77 -3.08
C LEU A 171 26.53 -18.15 -2.68
N THR A 172 26.69 -19.23 -1.92
CA THR A 172 27.96 -19.72 -1.38
C THR A 172 28.82 -20.39 -2.45
N TYR A 173 28.83 -19.85 -3.66
CA TYR A 173 29.79 -20.22 -4.70
C TYR A 173 30.72 -19.02 -4.90
N SER A 174 31.80 -19.05 -4.14
CA SER A 174 32.98 -18.22 -4.38
C SER A 174 33.48 -18.51 -5.79
N ILE A 175 33.39 -17.53 -6.69
CA ILE A 175 34.14 -17.54 -7.96
C ILE A 175 35.45 -16.81 -7.69
N ALA A 176 36.28 -17.36 -6.80
CA ALA A 176 37.67 -16.95 -6.68
C ALA A 176 38.49 -17.69 -7.75
N PRO A 177 39.38 -17.01 -8.51
CA PRO A 177 40.32 -17.69 -9.38
C PRO A 177 41.32 -18.47 -8.52
N THR A 178 41.32 -19.79 -8.62
CA THR A 178 42.34 -20.65 -8.00
C THR A 178 43.69 -20.47 -8.70
N PRO A 179 44.80 -20.35 -7.96
CA PRO A 179 46.15 -20.38 -8.54
C PRO A 179 46.54 -21.81 -8.97
N PRO A 180 47.42 -21.98 -9.98
CA PRO A 180 47.79 -23.30 -10.47
C PRO A 180 48.75 -24.02 -9.51
N LEU A 181 48.45 -25.28 -9.20
CA LEU A 181 49.36 -26.19 -8.48
C LEU A 181 50.17 -27.03 -9.49
N PRO A 182 51.45 -27.36 -9.22
CA PRO A 182 52.28 -28.10 -10.16
C PRO A 182 51.90 -29.59 -10.28
N THR A 183 52.09 -30.10 -11.48
CA THR A 183 52.15 -31.52 -11.85
C THR A 183 53.27 -32.26 -11.11
N ASP A 184 52.96 -33.45 -10.54
CA ASP A 184 53.74 -34.66 -10.83
C ASP A 184 53.16 -35.95 -10.22
N ASN A 185 53.23 -37.01 -11.05
CA ASN A 185 53.41 -38.44 -10.75
C ASN A 185 52.25 -39.32 -10.19
N PHE A 186 51.74 -40.15 -11.10
CA PHE A 186 51.09 -41.47 -10.94
C PHE A 186 51.98 -42.46 -10.13
N PRO A 187 51.48 -43.59 -9.52
CA PRO A 187 50.59 -44.56 -10.18
C PRO A 187 49.58 -45.40 -9.36
N ASN A 188 48.54 -45.84 -10.09
CA ASN A 188 47.87 -47.15 -10.07
C ASN A 188 47.21 -47.69 -8.79
N CYS A 189 45.88 -47.95 -8.84
CA CYS A 189 45.28 -49.26 -8.53
C CYS A 189 43.77 -49.33 -8.87
N ASN A 190 43.45 -50.44 -9.52
CA ASN A 190 42.15 -50.98 -9.94
C ASN A 190 40.97 -50.85 -8.96
N GLY A 191 39.75 -50.62 -9.49
CA GLY A 191 38.52 -51.02 -8.81
C GLY A 191 37.21 -50.35 -9.26
N LEU A 192 36.48 -51.03 -10.17
CA LEU A 192 35.02 -51.19 -10.19
C LEU A 192 34.06 -49.98 -10.42
N LYS A 193 33.44 -49.99 -11.62
CA LYS A 193 32.01 -49.79 -11.98
C LYS A 193 31.18 -48.77 -11.14
N GLY A 194 30.46 -47.80 -11.70
CA GLY A 194 30.14 -47.52 -13.10
C GLY A 194 29.32 -46.22 -13.30
N SER A 195 29.47 -45.68 -14.51
CA SER A 195 28.50 -44.96 -15.35
C SER A 195 27.60 -43.86 -14.79
N LEU A 196 27.95 -42.61 -15.13
CA LEU A 196 27.00 -41.58 -15.61
C LEU A 196 27.62 -40.89 -16.85
N PRO A 197 26.86 -40.51 -17.90
CA PRO A 197 27.43 -39.98 -19.13
C PRO A 197 27.86 -38.51 -18.97
N SER A 198 29.08 -38.23 -19.40
CA SER A 198 29.61 -36.90 -19.71
C SER A 198 28.96 -36.33 -20.97
N LEU A 199 28.65 -35.03 -20.97
CA LEU A 199 28.53 -34.26 -22.21
C LEU A 199 29.39 -33.00 -22.08
N ASP A 200 30.62 -33.17 -22.56
CA ASP A 200 31.48 -32.25 -23.28
C ASP A 200 31.22 -30.73 -23.16
N SER A 201 32.17 -30.08 -22.48
CA SER A 201 32.48 -28.67 -22.69
C SER A 201 32.89 -28.44 -24.15
N SER A 202 32.10 -27.65 -24.88
CA SER A 202 32.60 -26.88 -26.01
C SER A 202 32.49 -25.39 -25.68
N THR A 203 33.64 -24.76 -25.77
CA THR A 203 33.92 -23.36 -25.56
C THR A 203 33.29 -22.51 -26.67
N ASN A 204 32.96 -21.26 -26.32
CA ASN A 204 32.60 -20.14 -27.21
C ASN A 204 31.21 -20.17 -27.87
N ALA A 205 30.20 -19.62 -27.17
CA ALA A 205 29.08 -18.91 -27.81
C ALA A 205 28.27 -18.08 -26.78
N LEU A 206 28.88 -17.01 -26.24
CA LEU A 206 28.10 -15.90 -25.67
C LEU A 206 27.87 -14.86 -26.78
N CYS A 207 26.95 -15.16 -27.71
CA CYS A 207 26.37 -14.15 -28.59
C CYS A 207 25.14 -14.78 -29.28
N HIS A 208 24.00 -14.07 -29.28
CA HIS A 208 22.75 -14.39 -30.01
C HIS A 208 21.70 -15.27 -29.33
N ASP A 209 21.28 -14.94 -28.10
CA ASP A 209 19.94 -15.32 -27.61
C ASP A 209 18.86 -14.24 -27.89
N TYR A 210 19.26 -13.01 -28.25
CA TYR A 210 18.32 -11.93 -28.59
C TYR A 210 17.63 -12.12 -29.95
N ASP A 211 18.27 -12.80 -30.91
CA ASP A 211 17.72 -13.00 -32.26
C ASP A 211 16.61 -14.07 -32.32
N ARG A 212 16.41 -14.87 -31.26
CA ARG A 212 15.33 -15.87 -31.21
C ARG A 212 13.99 -15.34 -30.70
N LEU A 213 13.93 -14.11 -30.17
CA LEU A 213 12.68 -13.53 -29.65
C LEU A 213 11.87 -12.73 -30.69
N VAL A 214 12.41 -12.50 -31.90
CA VAL A 214 11.79 -11.59 -32.89
C VAL A 214 10.93 -12.31 -33.94
N SER A 215 10.80 -13.64 -33.91
CA SER A 215 10.05 -14.40 -34.94
C SER A 215 8.79 -15.13 -34.48
N LEU A 216 8.17 -14.71 -33.38
CA LEU A 216 6.83 -15.18 -33.03
C LEU A 216 5.76 -14.32 -33.72
N LYS A 217 5.58 -14.53 -35.04
CA LYS A 217 4.36 -14.06 -35.72
C LYS A 217 3.18 -14.90 -35.23
N PRO A 218 2.07 -14.30 -34.76
CA PRO A 218 0.88 -15.05 -34.35
C PRO A 218 0.33 -15.87 -35.54
N THR A 219 0.28 -17.20 -35.41
CA THR A 219 -0.26 -18.12 -36.45
C THR A 219 -1.79 -18.11 -36.52
N ARG A 220 -2.48 -17.21 -35.82
CA ARG A 220 -3.95 -17.13 -35.87
C ARG A 220 -4.37 -16.10 -36.93
N PRO A 221 -5.12 -16.48 -37.96
CA PRO A 221 -5.71 -15.52 -38.89
C PRO A 221 -6.58 -14.52 -38.12
N ALA A 222 -6.48 -13.24 -38.47
CA ALA A 222 -7.36 -12.21 -37.92
C ALA A 222 -8.84 -12.58 -38.20
N PRO A 223 -9.77 -12.36 -37.26
CA PRO A 223 -11.19 -12.54 -37.49
C PRO A 223 -11.64 -11.72 -38.71
N LYS A 224 -12.42 -12.33 -39.62
CA LYS A 224 -12.96 -11.62 -40.78
C LYS A 224 -13.91 -10.52 -40.31
N LEU A 225 -13.77 -9.32 -40.87
CA LEU A 225 -14.70 -8.23 -40.66
C LEU A 225 -16.11 -8.63 -41.13
N PRO A 226 -17.18 -8.27 -40.40
CA PRO A 226 -18.54 -8.48 -40.86
C PRO A 226 -18.81 -7.68 -42.15
N PRO A 227 -19.70 -8.17 -43.02
CA PRO A 227 -20.00 -7.52 -44.29
C PRO A 227 -20.50 -6.10 -44.05
N SER A 228 -19.92 -5.17 -44.80
CA SER A 228 -20.31 -3.76 -44.83
C SER A 228 -21.70 -3.65 -45.45
N TYR A 229 -22.73 -3.68 -44.61
CA TYR A 229 -24.00 -3.06 -44.95
C TYR A 229 -23.87 -1.59 -44.62
N SER A 230 -23.81 -0.79 -45.68
CA SER A 230 -24.04 0.64 -45.62
C SER A 230 -25.38 0.90 -44.95
N THR A 231 -25.32 1.62 -43.83
CA THR A 231 -26.29 2.55 -43.23
C THR A 231 -26.54 2.24 -41.73
N SER A 232 -26.32 3.28 -40.93
CA SER A 232 -26.58 3.43 -39.49
C SER A 232 -25.70 2.68 -38.48
N ASN A 233 -24.67 3.42 -38.06
CA ASN A 233 -23.95 3.44 -36.79
C ASN A 233 -24.57 2.69 -35.58
N TYR A 234 -23.76 1.78 -35.03
CA TYR A 234 -23.71 1.31 -33.64
C TYR A 234 -24.99 0.76 -33.00
N SER A 235 -25.23 -0.54 -33.19
CA SER A 235 -25.89 -1.35 -32.16
C SER A 235 -25.19 -2.70 -32.05
N THR A 236 -24.48 -2.90 -30.95
CA THR A 236 -24.15 -4.23 -30.45
C THR A 236 -24.47 -4.28 -28.96
N ILE A 237 -25.45 -5.14 -28.65
CA ILE A 237 -25.86 -5.67 -27.33
C ILE A 237 -26.89 -4.81 -26.56
N ASN A 238 -28.05 -5.43 -26.32
CA ASN A 238 -29.11 -5.04 -25.38
C ASN A 238 -28.55 -4.70 -23.98
N SER A 239 -28.08 -3.46 -23.84
CA SER A 239 -27.66 -2.87 -22.58
C SER A 239 -28.34 -1.52 -22.55
N TYR A 240 -29.19 -1.28 -21.56
CA TYR A 240 -29.80 0.02 -21.34
C TYR A 240 -28.71 1.10 -21.31
N GLN A 241 -28.66 1.93 -22.36
CA GLN A 241 -27.68 3.00 -22.49
C GLN A 241 -28.26 4.24 -21.82
N SER A 242 -28.24 4.27 -20.48
CA SER A 242 -28.86 5.30 -19.62
C SER A 242 -28.28 6.71 -19.78
N LEU A 243 -27.42 6.94 -20.78
CA LEU A 243 -26.71 8.19 -21.04
C LEU A 243 -26.78 8.62 -22.51
N GLU A 244 -27.50 7.88 -23.37
CA GLU A 244 -27.67 8.26 -24.76
C GLU A 244 -28.63 9.45 -24.87
N GLY A 245 -28.13 10.59 -25.36
CA GLY A 245 -28.89 11.83 -25.48
C GLY A 245 -28.72 12.84 -24.33
N ILE A 246 -27.90 12.54 -23.31
CA ILE A 246 -27.52 13.56 -22.31
C ILE A 246 -26.38 14.41 -22.89
N PRO A 247 -26.57 15.71 -23.13
CA PRO A 247 -25.48 16.58 -23.56
C PRO A 247 -24.46 16.74 -22.42
N PHE A 248 -23.19 16.52 -22.71
CA PHE A 248 -22.09 16.79 -21.78
C PHE A 248 -21.89 18.30 -21.65
N ILE A 249 -22.66 18.92 -20.75
CA ILE A 249 -22.57 20.36 -20.45
C ILE A 249 -21.76 20.52 -19.16
N LEU A 250 -20.64 21.24 -19.24
CA LEU A 250 -19.84 21.60 -18.07
C LEU A 250 -20.67 22.50 -17.14
N ASN A 251 -20.65 22.21 -15.84
CA ASN A 251 -21.37 23.01 -14.85
C ASN A 251 -20.94 24.49 -14.94
N GLN A 252 -21.91 25.41 -15.07
CA GLN A 252 -21.66 26.84 -15.25
C GLN A 252 -20.83 27.46 -14.11
N ASN A 253 -20.88 26.86 -12.91
CA ASN A 253 -20.07 27.29 -11.77
C ASN A 253 -18.57 26.97 -11.96
N ILE A 254 -18.22 25.96 -12.75
CA ILE A 254 -16.83 25.60 -13.09
C ILE A 254 -16.27 26.52 -14.19
N VAL A 255 -17.13 27.02 -15.09
CA VAL A 255 -16.72 27.87 -16.22
C VAL A 255 -16.18 29.23 -15.75
N MET A 256 -16.69 29.76 -14.62
CA MET A 256 -16.26 31.08 -14.11
C MET A 256 -14.97 31.02 -13.27
N GLU A 257 -14.67 29.92 -12.58
CA GLU A 257 -13.46 29.80 -11.73
C GLU A 257 -12.18 29.41 -12.50
N ASN A 258 -12.30 28.87 -13.71
CA ASN A 258 -11.14 28.31 -14.43
C ASN A 258 -10.15 29.33 -15.03
N LYS A 259 -10.40 30.65 -14.95
CA LYS A 259 -9.43 31.64 -15.46
C LYS A 259 -8.29 31.93 -14.47
N SER A 260 -8.45 31.64 -13.18
CA SER A 260 -7.40 31.86 -12.18
C SER A 260 -6.55 30.62 -11.90
N ILE A 261 -7.16 29.42 -11.90
CA ILE A 261 -6.49 28.14 -11.54
C ILE A 261 -5.43 27.71 -12.57
N LEU A 262 -5.57 28.12 -13.84
CA LEU A 262 -4.60 27.77 -14.89
C LEU A 262 -3.31 28.62 -14.86
N LYS A 263 -3.22 29.65 -14.01
CA LYS A 263 -2.03 30.51 -13.92
C LYS A 263 -0.88 29.89 -13.13
N ASP A 264 -1.16 28.88 -12.30
CA ASP A 264 -0.18 28.24 -11.43
C ASP A 264 0.36 26.92 -12.00
N ILE A 265 -0.01 26.55 -13.24
CA ILE A 265 0.54 25.37 -13.90
C ILE A 265 1.91 25.76 -14.48
N PRO A 266 3.01 25.10 -14.07
CA PRO A 266 4.32 25.36 -14.64
C PRO A 266 4.32 25.03 -16.13
N GLU A 267 4.86 25.93 -16.94
CA GLU A 267 4.93 25.77 -18.38
C GLU A 267 5.86 24.59 -18.74
N ILE A 268 5.29 23.54 -19.33
CA ILE A 268 6.06 22.39 -19.80
C ILE A 268 6.84 22.82 -21.05
N LYS A 269 8.14 23.05 -20.89
CA LYS A 269 9.05 23.30 -22.02
C LYS A 269 9.18 22.02 -22.84
N LYS A 270 8.83 22.08 -24.13
CA LYS A 270 9.14 21.02 -25.09
C LYS A 270 10.65 21.04 -25.34
N LYS A 271 11.30 19.90 -25.17
CA LYS A 271 12.74 19.69 -25.45
C LYS A 271 12.87 18.70 -26.59
N THR A 272 13.87 18.88 -27.45
CA THR A 272 14.20 17.88 -28.47
C THR A 272 14.97 16.72 -27.84
N LEU A 273 15.17 15.65 -28.62
CA LEU A 273 16.01 14.53 -28.17
C LEU A 273 17.45 14.99 -27.92
N GLU A 274 17.99 15.88 -28.77
CA GLU A 274 19.35 16.40 -28.58
C GLU A 274 19.48 17.23 -27.29
N ASP A 275 18.47 18.03 -26.96
CA ASP A 275 18.46 18.81 -25.71
C ASP A 275 18.52 17.90 -24.47
N LEU A 276 17.83 16.76 -24.51
CA LEU A 276 17.84 15.78 -23.42
C LEU A 276 19.18 15.06 -23.30
N ASP A 277 19.78 14.69 -24.43
CA ASP A 277 21.07 14.01 -24.47
C ASP A 277 22.23 14.90 -24.01
N LEU A 278 22.10 16.22 -24.14
CA LEU A 278 23.05 17.19 -23.60
C LEU A 278 22.86 17.45 -22.10
N GLU A 279 21.61 17.61 -21.65
CA GLU A 279 21.31 17.98 -20.27
C GLU A 279 21.47 16.81 -19.29
N TYR A 280 21.18 15.59 -19.75
CA TYR A 280 21.20 14.40 -18.91
C TYR A 280 22.29 13.40 -19.33
N ASN A 281 23.31 13.85 -20.08
CA ASN A 281 24.48 13.03 -20.35
C ASN A 281 25.24 12.75 -19.05
N TYR A 282 25.33 11.48 -18.67
CA TYR A 282 26.04 11.08 -17.46
C TYR A 282 27.22 10.18 -17.83
N SER A 283 28.45 10.67 -17.64
CA SER A 283 29.67 10.07 -18.21
C SER A 283 30.22 8.86 -17.45
N PHE A 284 29.66 8.47 -16.30
CA PHE A 284 30.13 7.37 -15.43
C PHE A 284 31.65 7.41 -15.11
N GLU A 285 32.31 8.56 -15.28
CA GLU A 285 33.74 8.70 -15.05
C GLU A 285 34.07 8.71 -13.56
N GLN A 286 33.12 9.16 -12.73
CA GLN A 286 33.28 9.26 -11.29
C GLN A 286 33.24 7.88 -10.61
N GLU A 287 32.48 6.93 -11.16
CA GLU A 287 32.35 5.58 -10.63
C GLU A 287 33.45 4.64 -11.10
N ARG A 288 34.15 4.99 -12.18
CA ARG A 288 35.30 4.22 -12.70
C ARG A 288 36.60 4.49 -11.93
N GLN A 289 36.61 5.45 -11.01
CA GLN A 289 37.78 5.80 -10.19
C GLN A 289 37.81 5.11 -8.81
N VAL A 290 37.01 4.05 -8.60
CA VAL A 290 36.95 3.30 -7.34
C VAL A 290 37.41 1.86 -7.54
#